data_AF-M4B7G8-F1
#
_entry.id   AF-M4B7G8-F1
#
_cell.length_a   1.000
_cell.length_b   1.000
_cell.length_c   1.000
_cell.angle_alpha   90.00
_cell.angle_beta   90.00
_cell.angle_gamma   90.00
#
_symmetry.space_group_name_H-M   'P 1'
#
loop_
_entity.id
_entity.type
_entity.pdbx_description
1 polymer ?
#
loop_
_entity_poly.entity_id
_entity_poly.type
_entity_poly.pdbx_seq_one_letter_code
_entity_poly.pdbx_strand_id
1 'polypeptide(L)'
;MYSALVEARQVALTEPSRDAWTTMLAELFAIVHGTVKVDAELVPPGKKRFPKLRRDETVILFEFFEEACVNSNAPYVAWADYATKAIQTLYNTNWSFTLILHNTISKVKWARLKPLNQWASTPKKDWQQ
;
A
#
# COMPACT_ATOMS: atom_id res chain seq x y z
N MET A 1 -6.08 -13.60 10.40
CA MET A 1 -5.25 -13.49 9.17
C MET A 1 -4.44 -12.21 9.16
N TYR A 2 -5.06 -11.02 9.14
CA TYR A 2 -4.31 -9.75 9.11
C TYR A 2 -3.32 -9.57 10.28
N SER A 3 -3.79 -9.63 11.53
CA SER A 3 -2.91 -9.39 12.69
C SER A 3 -1.75 -10.38 12.75
N ALA A 4 -2.01 -11.66 12.47
CA ALA A 4 -0.98 -12.69 12.39
C ALA A 4 0.08 -12.38 11.32
N LEU A 5 -0.32 -11.84 10.16
CA LEU A 5 0.62 -11.42 9.11
C LEU A 5 1.45 -10.21 9.53
N VAL A 6 0.82 -9.21 10.17
CA VAL A 6 1.52 -8.03 10.69
C VAL A 6 2.53 -8.43 11.76
N GLU A 7 2.11 -9.23 12.75
CA GLU A 7 2.97 -9.72 13.84
C GLU A 7 4.14 -10.54 13.31
N ALA A 8 3.86 -11.52 12.43
CA ALA A 8 4.91 -12.33 11.82
C ALA A 8 5.91 -11.47 11.04
N ARG A 9 5.44 -10.42 10.35
CA ARG A 9 6.34 -9.51 9.64
C ARG A 9 7.12 -8.57 10.57
N GLN A 10 6.52 -8.09 11.65
CA GLN A 10 7.20 -7.26 12.66
C GLN A 10 8.33 -8.02 13.37
N VAL A 11 8.17 -9.32 13.61
CA VAL A 11 9.24 -10.17 14.18
C VAL A 11 10.39 -10.37 13.20
N ALA A 12 10.12 -10.33 11.90
CA ALA A 12 11.07 -10.67 10.84
C ALA A 12 11.32 -9.50 9.87
N LEU A 13 11.46 -8.26 10.37
CA LEU A 13 11.55 -7.05 9.53
C LEU A 13 12.71 -7.07 8.53
N THR A 14 13.83 -7.73 8.85
CA THR A 14 15.03 -7.79 7.99
C THR A 14 15.03 -8.98 7.03
N GLU A 15 14.07 -9.90 7.16
CA GLU A 15 14.00 -11.08 6.30
C GLU A 15 13.36 -10.74 4.94
N PRO A 16 13.67 -11.47 3.87
CA PRO A 16 12.90 -11.40 2.64
C PRO A 16 11.47 -11.92 2.86
N SER A 17 10.55 -11.52 1.99
CA SER A 17 9.18 -12.04 2.01
C SER A 17 9.18 -13.57 1.80
N ARG A 18 8.38 -14.28 2.60
CA ARG A 18 8.19 -15.74 2.48
C ARG A 18 6.97 -16.01 1.60
N ASP A 19 7.01 -17.08 0.81
CA ASP A 19 5.90 -17.50 -0.06
C ASP A 19 4.57 -17.64 0.70
N ALA A 20 4.61 -18.09 1.96
CA ALA A 20 3.43 -18.19 2.82
C ALA A 20 2.82 -16.81 3.13
N TRP A 21 3.64 -15.77 3.35
CA TRP A 21 3.17 -14.42 3.64
C TRP A 21 2.60 -13.74 2.41
N THR A 22 3.24 -13.90 1.27
CA THR A 22 2.77 -13.36 -0.01
C THR A 22 1.45 -14.02 -0.44
N THR A 23 1.30 -15.32 -0.18
CA THR A 23 0.03 -16.04 -0.37
C THR A 23 -1.07 -15.50 0.56
N MET A 24 -0.80 -15.38 1.85
CA MET A 24 -1.75 -14.84 2.83
C MET A 24 -2.17 -13.40 2.51
N LEU A 25 -1.23 -12.59 2.01
CA LEU A 25 -1.53 -11.22 1.58
C LEU A 25 -2.39 -11.18 0.32
N ALA A 26 -2.14 -12.07 -0.64
CA ALA A 26 -2.98 -12.21 -1.83
C ALA A 26 -4.42 -12.59 -1.46
N GLU A 27 -4.60 -13.51 -0.50
CA GLU A 27 -5.92 -13.86 0.04
C GLU A 27 -6.60 -12.67 0.74
N LEU A 28 -5.85 -11.92 1.56
CA LEU A 28 -6.37 -10.70 2.20
C LEU A 28 -6.85 -9.68 1.17
N PHE A 29 -6.10 -9.50 0.09
CA PHE A 29 -6.47 -8.59 -1.00
C PHE A 29 -7.71 -9.10 -1.75
N ALA A 30 -7.80 -10.40 -2.03
CA ALA A 30 -8.95 -11.01 -2.68
C ALA A 30 -10.24 -10.86 -1.85
N ILE A 31 -10.15 -10.96 -0.52
CA ILE A 31 -11.29 -10.71 0.38
C ILE A 31 -11.81 -9.29 0.20
N VAL A 32 -10.94 -8.28 0.25
CA VAL A 32 -11.35 -6.87 0.08
C VAL A 32 -11.92 -6.65 -1.33
N HIS A 33 -11.29 -7.21 -2.36
CA HIS A 33 -11.79 -7.14 -3.73
C HIS A 33 -13.22 -7.67 -3.87
N GLY A 34 -13.53 -8.81 -3.25
CA GLY A 34 -14.88 -9.39 -3.24
C GLY A 34 -15.95 -8.49 -2.61
N THR A 35 -15.56 -7.48 -1.81
CA THR A 35 -16.49 -6.50 -1.22
C THR A 35 -16.73 -5.27 -2.11
N VAL A 36 -15.86 -5.01 -3.07
CA VAL A 36 -15.97 -3.84 -3.96
C VAL A 36 -16.96 -4.14 -5.07
N LYS A 37 -18.05 -3.36 -5.13
CA LYS A 37 -18.99 -3.42 -6.25
C LYS A 37 -18.33 -2.86 -7.50
N VAL A 38 -17.97 -3.74 -8.43
CA VAL A 38 -17.45 -3.36 -9.74
C VAL A 38 -18.55 -3.56 -10.76
N ASP A 39 -18.94 -2.49 -11.45
CA ASP A 39 -19.86 -2.58 -12.58
C ASP A 39 -19.10 -3.15 -13.78
N ALA A 40 -19.36 -4.42 -14.08
CA ALA A 40 -18.67 -5.16 -15.14
C ALA A 40 -18.94 -4.58 -16.54
N GLU A 41 -20.02 -3.83 -16.74
CA GLU A 41 -20.36 -3.20 -18.02
C GLU A 41 -19.50 -1.96 -18.29
N LEU A 42 -19.07 -1.27 -17.23
CA LEU A 42 -18.21 -0.10 -17.31
C LEU A 42 -16.71 -0.45 -17.36
N VAL A 43 -16.34 -1.71 -17.10
CA VAL A 43 -14.95 -2.16 -17.20
C VAL A 43 -14.55 -2.32 -18.66
N PRO A 44 -13.55 -1.55 -19.17
CA PRO A 44 -13.10 -1.68 -20.54
C PRO A 44 -12.69 -3.13 -20.86
N PRO A 45 -13.02 -3.68 -22.04
CA PRO A 45 -12.72 -5.07 -22.40
C PRO A 45 -11.24 -5.44 -22.26
N GLY A 46 -10.33 -4.49 -22.51
CA GLY A 46 -8.88 -4.66 -22.31
C GLY A 46 -8.42 -4.72 -20.84
N LYS A 47 -9.31 -4.43 -19.88
CA LYS A 47 -9.04 -4.39 -18.43
C LYS A 47 -9.76 -5.47 -17.63
N LYS A 48 -10.41 -6.42 -18.29
CA LYS A 48 -11.04 -7.58 -17.62
C LYS A 48 -10.04 -8.51 -16.91
N ARG A 49 -8.74 -8.20 -16.92
CA ARG A 49 -7.75 -8.93 -16.13
C ARG A 49 -7.59 -8.28 -14.76
N PHE A 50 -8.25 -8.92 -13.79
CA PHE A 50 -7.79 -8.97 -12.40
C PHE A 50 -6.25 -9.06 -12.36
N PRO A 51 -5.55 -8.33 -11.46
CA PRO A 51 -4.12 -8.54 -11.27
C PRO A 51 -3.93 -10.02 -10.97
N LYS A 52 -3.06 -10.70 -11.70
CA LYS A 52 -2.92 -12.16 -11.53
C LYS A 52 -2.29 -12.51 -10.19
N LEU A 53 -1.79 -11.50 -9.46
CA LEU A 53 -1.03 -11.62 -8.22
C LEU A 53 0.07 -12.66 -8.41
N ARG A 54 0.75 -12.56 -9.56
CA ARG A 54 1.88 -13.43 -9.91
C ARG A 54 3.17 -12.68 -9.63
N ARG A 55 4.08 -13.32 -8.90
CA ARG A 55 5.47 -12.91 -8.61
C ARG A 55 5.58 -11.39 -8.39
N ASP A 56 5.89 -10.65 -9.45
CA ASP A 56 6.14 -9.20 -9.44
C ASP A 56 4.99 -8.40 -8.81
N GLU A 57 3.72 -8.72 -9.14
CA GLU A 57 2.56 -8.05 -8.56
C GLU A 57 2.43 -8.33 -7.06
N THR A 58 2.80 -9.54 -6.63
CA THR A 58 2.74 -9.96 -5.22
C THR A 58 3.87 -9.34 -4.41
N VAL A 59 5.05 -9.17 -5.01
CA VAL A 59 6.18 -8.46 -4.40
C VAL A 59 5.80 -7.01 -4.12
N ILE A 60 5.26 -6.31 -5.12
CA ILE A 60 4.87 -4.90 -4.96
C ILE A 60 3.67 -4.76 -3.99
N LEU A 61 2.73 -5.71 -4.01
CA LEU A 61 1.65 -5.76 -3.03
C LEU A 61 2.21 -5.94 -1.61
N PHE A 62 3.24 -6.76 -1.45
CA PHE A 62 3.92 -6.97 -0.18
C PHE A 62 4.64 -5.71 0.30
N GLU A 63 5.43 -5.06 -0.56
CA GLU A 63 6.07 -3.77 -0.24
C GLU A 63 5.03 -2.71 0.17
N PHE A 64 3.89 -2.69 -0.51
CA PHE A 64 2.78 -1.82 -0.17
C PHE A 64 2.22 -2.11 1.22
N PHE A 65 1.97 -3.38 1.52
CA PHE A 65 1.49 -3.82 2.83
C PHE A 65 2.48 -3.46 3.94
N GLU A 66 3.78 -3.67 3.73
CA GLU A 66 4.81 -3.30 4.69
C GLU A 66 4.76 -1.81 5.00
N GLU A 67 4.72 -0.96 3.97
CA GLU A 67 4.77 0.47 4.15
C GLU A 67 3.48 1.03 4.77
N ALA A 68 2.32 0.59 4.28
CA ALA A 68 1.02 1.09 4.69
C ALA A 68 0.51 0.50 6.01
N CYS A 69 0.90 -0.74 6.34
CA CYS A 69 0.36 -1.46 7.49
C CYS A 69 1.42 -1.73 8.57
N VAL A 70 2.54 -2.34 8.20
CA VAL A 70 3.56 -2.75 9.19
C VAL A 70 4.29 -1.54 9.75
N ASN A 71 4.86 -0.71 8.88
CA ASN A 71 5.66 0.45 9.26
C ASN A 71 4.81 1.59 9.86
N SER A 72 3.52 1.61 9.55
CA SER A 72 2.58 2.62 10.05
C SER A 72 1.74 2.13 11.23
N ASN A 73 1.97 0.88 11.69
CA ASN A 73 1.16 0.19 12.71
C ASN A 73 -0.35 0.34 12.48
N ALA A 74 -0.78 0.18 11.23
CA ALA A 74 -2.14 0.45 10.84
C ALA A 74 -3.07 -0.73 11.19
N PRO A 75 -4.35 -0.48 11.52
CA PRO A 75 -5.33 -1.53 11.71
C PRO A 75 -5.86 -2.08 10.38
N TYR A 76 -6.53 -3.24 10.42
CA TYR A 76 -7.14 -3.86 9.23
C TYR A 76 -8.09 -2.92 8.46
N VAL A 77 -8.83 -2.04 9.16
CA VAL A 77 -9.72 -1.07 8.49
C VAL A 77 -8.95 -0.13 7.57
N ALA A 78 -7.73 0.26 7.94
CA ALA A 78 -6.88 1.08 7.08
C ALA A 78 -6.40 0.28 5.87
N TRP A 79 -5.99 -0.98 6.06
CA TRP A 79 -5.68 -1.89 4.96
C TRP A 79 -6.85 -2.04 3.97
N ALA A 80 -8.06 -2.26 4.48
CA ALA A 80 -9.24 -2.43 3.65
C ALA A 80 -9.57 -1.17 2.83
N ASP A 81 -9.45 0.03 3.43
CA ASP A 81 -9.62 1.30 2.73
C ASP A 81 -8.56 1.48 1.62
N TYR A 82 -7.30 1.22 1.95
CA TYR A 82 -6.18 1.27 1.02
C TYR A 82 -6.36 0.32 -0.17
N ALA A 83 -6.67 -0.94 0.09
CA ALA A 83 -6.92 -1.94 -0.95
C ALA A 83 -8.15 -1.56 -1.79
N THR A 84 -9.24 -1.10 -1.16
CA THR A 84 -10.45 -0.64 -1.86
C THR A 84 -10.14 0.49 -2.84
N LYS A 85 -9.38 1.51 -2.41
CA LYS A 85 -8.96 2.62 -3.27
C LYS A 85 -8.09 2.16 -4.43
N ALA A 86 -7.17 1.22 -4.19
CA ALA A 86 -6.34 0.65 -5.26
C ALA A 86 -7.20 -0.10 -6.29
N ILE A 87 -8.18 -0.90 -5.83
CA ILE A 87 -9.13 -1.64 -6.68
C ILE A 87 -10.00 -0.67 -7.49
N GLN A 88 -10.58 0.34 -6.86
CA GLN A 88 -11.37 1.36 -7.55
C GLN A 88 -10.54 2.11 -8.60
N THR A 89 -9.30 2.48 -8.26
CA THR A 89 -8.39 3.15 -9.21
C THR A 89 -8.06 2.24 -10.39
N LEU A 90 -7.87 0.94 -10.14
CA LEU A 90 -7.59 -0.05 -11.18
C LEU A 90 -8.72 -0.14 -12.21
N TYR A 91 -9.97 -0.15 -11.75
CA TYR A 91 -11.12 -0.24 -12.64
C TYR A 91 -11.49 1.11 -13.30
N ASN A 92 -11.21 2.24 -12.65
CA ASN A 92 -11.58 3.57 -13.14
C ASN A 92 -10.50 4.27 -13.97
N THR A 93 -9.27 3.76 -14.02
CA THR A 93 -8.14 4.42 -14.72
C THR A 93 -7.42 3.47 -15.66
N ASN A 94 -6.68 3.98 -16.65
CA ASN A 94 -5.87 3.16 -17.57
C ASN A 94 -4.53 2.69 -16.95
N TRP A 95 -4.34 2.88 -15.64
CA TRP A 95 -3.08 2.54 -14.98
C TRP A 95 -2.98 1.05 -14.68
N SER A 96 -1.76 0.52 -14.72
CA SER A 96 -1.49 -0.85 -14.27
C SER A 96 -1.55 -0.95 -12.75
N PHE A 97 -1.83 -2.16 -12.24
CA PHE A 97 -1.87 -2.42 -10.80
C PHE A 97 -0.56 -2.04 -10.10
N THR A 98 0.57 -2.45 -10.68
CA THR A 98 1.92 -2.08 -10.23
C THR A 98 2.11 -0.56 -10.12
N LEU A 99 1.69 0.21 -11.13
CA LEU A 99 1.81 1.67 -11.12
C LEU A 99 0.98 2.30 -10.00
N ILE A 100 -0.25 1.80 -9.80
CA ILE A 100 -1.13 2.26 -8.72
C ILE A 100 -0.50 2.01 -7.36
N LEU A 101 0.05 0.82 -7.14
CA LEU A 101 0.70 0.48 -5.87
C LEU A 101 1.97 1.30 -5.63
N HIS A 102 2.85 1.47 -6.62
CA HIS A 102 4.04 2.32 -6.46
C HIS A 102 3.70 3.78 -6.12
N ASN A 103 2.67 4.34 -6.79
CA ASN A 103 2.19 5.68 -6.48
C ASN A 103 1.64 5.76 -5.06
N THR A 104 0.94 4.73 -4.60
CA THR A 104 0.37 4.68 -3.25
C THR A 104 1.47 4.52 -2.19
N ILE A 105 2.44 3.62 -2.40
CA ILE A 105 3.64 3.48 -1.56
C ILE A 105 4.36 4.82 -1.42
N SER A 106 4.58 5.51 -2.53
CA SER A 106 5.23 6.83 -2.53
C SER A 106 4.45 7.83 -1.67
N LYS A 107 3.13 7.90 -1.83
CA LYS A 107 2.27 8.78 -1.02
C LYS A 107 2.35 8.46 0.47
N VAL A 108 2.32 7.17 0.84
CA VAL A 108 2.44 6.74 2.25
C VAL A 108 3.80 7.14 2.83
N LYS A 109 4.88 6.90 2.08
CA LYS A 109 6.23 7.35 2.48
C LYS A 109 6.28 8.85 2.72
N TRP A 110 5.76 9.64 1.78
CA TRP A 110 5.71 11.10 1.91
C TRP A 110 4.86 11.57 3.09
N ALA A 111 3.72 10.94 3.34
CA ALA A 111 2.86 11.29 4.46
C ALA A 111 3.51 11.00 5.83
N ARG A 112 4.38 9.98 5.91
CA ARG A 112 5.11 9.66 7.15
C ARG A 112 6.29 10.59 7.41
N LEU A 113 6.90 11.14 6.36
CA LEU A 113 7.99 12.10 6.52
C LEU A 113 7.45 13.34 7.22
N LYS A 114 8.03 13.68 8.39
CA LYS A 114 7.76 14.98 9.00
C LYS A 114 8.16 16.05 7.99
N PRO A 115 7.31 17.06 7.73
CA PRO A 115 7.75 18.18 6.93
C PRO A 115 8.98 18.77 7.62
N LEU A 116 10.14 18.61 7.00
CA LEU A 116 11.26 19.49 7.28
C LEU A 116 10.69 20.88 7.01
N ASN A 117 10.61 21.68 8.06
CA ASN A 117 10.25 23.08 8.00
C ASN A 117 11.28 23.81 7.14
N GLN A 118 11.18 23.68 5.81
CA GLN A 118 12.00 24.40 4.84
C GLN A 118 11.82 25.93 4.95
N TRP A 119 10.87 26.36 5.78
CA TRP A 119 10.51 27.74 6.06
C TRP A 119 10.65 28.13 7.55
N ALA A 120 11.27 27.30 8.39
CA ALA A 120 11.57 27.76 9.76
C ALA A 120 12.55 28.93 9.69
N SER A 121 12.11 30.08 10.20
CA SER A 121 12.96 31.24 10.37
C SER A 121 14.20 30.81 11.16
N THR A 122 15.38 31.02 10.58
CA THR A 122 16.63 30.88 11.31
C THR A 122 16.54 31.73 12.57
N PRO A 123 16.87 31.21 13.76
CA PRO A 123 16.94 32.05 14.94
C PRO A 123 17.91 33.19 14.65
N LYS A 124 17.47 34.44 14.87
CA LYS A 124 18.36 35.61 14.77
C LYS A 124 19.54 35.35 15.71
N LYS A 125 20.76 35.35 15.16
CA LYS A 125 21.97 35.46 15.97
C LYS A 125 21.96 36.84 16.62
N ASP A 126 21.55 36.89 17.88
CA ASP A 126 21.80 38.05 18.71
C ASP A 126 23.31 38.10 18.98
N TRP A 127 24.01 38.96 18.24
CA TRP A 127 25.36 39.35 18.58
C TRP A 127 25.27 40.22 19.84
N GLN A 128 25.53 39.62 21.00
CA GLN A 128 25.77 40.38 22.22
C GLN A 128 27.17 41.02 22.10
N GLN A 129 27.19 42.36 22.12
CA GLN A 129 28.38 43.20 22.30
C GLN A 129 28.74 43.30 23.77
#